data_AF-A0A9E3XP29-F1
#
_entry.id   AF-A0A9E3XP29-F1
#
_cell.length_a   1.000
_cell.length_b   1.000
_cell.length_c   1.000
_cell.angle_alpha   90.00
_cell.angle_beta   90.00
_cell.angle_gamma   90.00
#
_symmetry.space_group_name_H-M   'P 1'
#
loop_
_entity.id
_entity.type
_entity.pdbx_description
1 polymer ?
#
loop_
_entity_poly.entity_id
_entity_poly.type
_entity_poly.pdbx_seq_one_letter_code
_entity_poly.pdbx_strand_id
1 'polypeptide(L)'
;MAKQPPYPEEFRREAVQLVLSGRSKMSVADSLGCSPASLTNWVNQHLADSGALPEQMSSAEKAELKELRARVKRLEKEREILKKAAAFFARESDVTR
;
A
#
# COMPACT_ATOMS: atom_id res chain seq x y z
N MET A 1 9.31 -7.07 -15.62
CA MET A 1 8.29 -8.14 -15.70
C MET A 1 7.56 -8.17 -14.36
N ALA A 2 6.32 -7.65 -14.28
CA ALA A 2 5.56 -7.74 -13.04
C ALA A 2 5.18 -9.21 -12.81
N LYS A 3 5.59 -9.79 -11.67
CA LYS A 3 5.27 -11.17 -11.33
C LYS A 3 3.77 -11.25 -11.06
N GLN A 4 3.05 -11.96 -11.93
CA GLN A 4 1.62 -12.23 -11.75
C GLN A 4 1.41 -12.84 -10.36
N PRO A 5 0.48 -12.31 -9.55
CA PRO A 5 0.20 -12.91 -8.25
C PRO A 5 -0.29 -14.36 -8.46
N PRO A 6 0.18 -15.31 -7.64
CA PRO A 6 -0.09 -16.74 -7.84
C PRO A 6 -1.59 -17.11 -7.72
N TYR A 7 -2.42 -16.22 -7.19
CA TYR A 7 -3.86 -16.42 -7.04
C TYR A 7 -4.63 -15.26 -7.68
N PRO A 8 -5.54 -15.55 -8.64
CA PRO A 8 -6.46 -14.55 -9.21
C PRO A 8 -7.27 -13.83 -8.13
N GLU A 9 -7.76 -12.62 -8.42
CA GLU A 9 -8.59 -11.87 -7.48
C GLU A 9 -9.91 -12.59 -7.17
N GLU A 10 -10.60 -13.11 -8.18
CA GLU A 10 -11.86 -13.82 -8.01
C GLU A 10 -11.71 -15.04 -7.09
N PHE A 11 -10.63 -15.80 -7.26
CA PHE A 11 -10.30 -16.93 -6.38
C PHE A 11 -10.13 -16.49 -4.92
N ARG A 12 -9.44 -15.36 -4.70
CA ARG A 12 -9.25 -14.82 -3.34
C ARG A 12 -10.57 -14.37 -2.72
N ARG A 13 -11.43 -13.72 -3.50
CA ARG A 13 -12.77 -13.29 -3.05
C ARG A 13 -13.63 -14.48 -2.66
N GLU A 14 -13.69 -15.51 -3.51
CA GLU A 14 -14.47 -16.72 -3.23
C GLU A 14 -13.94 -17.44 -1.98
N ALA A 15 -12.62 -17.58 -1.84
CA ALA A 15 -12.01 -18.18 -0.66
C ALA A 15 -12.36 -17.42 0.63
N VAL A 16 -12.35 -16.08 0.59
CA VAL A 16 -12.76 -15.24 1.73
C VAL A 16 -14.25 -15.42 2.04
N GLN A 17 -15.13 -15.44 1.03
CA GLN A 17 -16.57 -15.64 1.22
C GLN A 17 -16.87 -17.00 1.87
N LEU A 18 -16.15 -18.05 1.50
CA LEU A 18 -16.28 -19.37 2.13
C LEU A 18 -15.92 -19.34 3.61
N VAL A 19 -14.89 -18.59 4.01
CA VAL A 19 -14.56 -18.40 5.42
C VAL A 19 -15.64 -17.58 6.14
N LEU A 20 -16.13 -16.49 5.53
CA LEU A 20 -17.20 -15.66 6.10
C LEU A 20 -18.53 -16.40 6.25
N SER A 21 -18.76 -17.46 5.46
CA SER A 21 -19.91 -18.36 5.59
C SER A 21 -19.87 -19.27 6.84
N GLY A 22 -18.81 -19.18 7.65
CA GLY A 22 -18.63 -19.90 8.90
C GLY A 22 -17.73 -21.14 8.81
N ARG A 23 -17.13 -21.41 7.64
CA ARG A 23 -16.15 -22.50 7.51
C ARG A 23 -14.81 -22.11 8.12
N SER A 24 -14.10 -23.10 8.69
CA SER A 24 -12.77 -22.84 9.25
C SER A 24 -11.77 -22.51 8.14
N LYS A 25 -10.84 -21.59 8.45
CA LYS A 25 -9.77 -21.19 7.52
C LYS A 25 -8.94 -22.40 7.06
N MET A 26 -8.67 -23.36 7.95
CA MET A 26 -7.91 -24.57 7.58
C MET A 26 -8.69 -25.44 6.60
N SER A 27 -9.97 -25.70 6.86
CA SER A 27 -10.79 -26.51 5.94
C SER A 27 -10.91 -25.87 4.56
N VAL A 28 -11.09 -24.54 4.50
CA VAL A 28 -11.15 -23.81 3.24
C VAL A 28 -9.81 -23.87 2.50
N ALA A 29 -8.69 -23.65 3.21
CA ALA A 29 -7.34 -23.72 2.63
C ALA A 29 -7.04 -25.11 2.04
N ASP A 30 -7.37 -26.18 2.78
CA ASP A 30 -7.20 -27.56 2.32
C ASP A 30 -8.09 -27.85 1.11
N SER A 31 -9.36 -27.42 1.14
CA SER A 31 -10.30 -27.67 0.03
C SER A 31 -9.92 -26.95 -1.27
N LEU A 32 -9.30 -25.78 -1.16
CA LEU A 32 -8.92 -24.94 -2.31
C LEU A 32 -7.45 -25.12 -2.70
N GLY A 33 -6.68 -25.93 -1.96
CA GLY A 33 -5.25 -26.14 -2.20
C GLY A 33 -4.42 -24.86 -2.08
N CYS A 34 -4.80 -23.93 -1.19
CA CYS A 34 -4.10 -22.67 -0.99
C CYS A 34 -3.42 -22.61 0.39
N SER A 35 -2.45 -21.72 0.55
CA SER A 35 -1.76 -21.56 1.83
C SER A 35 -2.72 -20.99 2.89
N PRO A 36 -2.83 -21.61 4.09
CA PRO A 36 -3.64 -21.08 5.20
C PRO A 36 -3.22 -19.65 5.62
N ALA A 37 -1.93 -19.34 5.50
CA ALA A 37 -1.39 -18.02 5.79
C ALA A 37 -1.88 -16.98 4.76
N SER A 38 -1.89 -17.34 3.47
CA SER A 38 -2.43 -16.49 2.42
C SER A 38 -3.92 -16.22 2.62
N LEU A 39 -4.70 -17.26 2.94
CA LEU A 39 -6.12 -17.13 3.22
C LEU A 39 -6.40 -16.22 4.43
N THR A 40 -5.60 -16.35 5.50
CA THR A 40 -5.70 -15.48 6.67
C THR A 40 -5.44 -14.01 6.30
N ASN A 41 -4.42 -13.75 5.49
CA ASN A 41 -4.12 -12.39 5.02
C ASN A 41 -5.26 -11.80 4.18
N TRP A 42 -5.89 -12.60 3.29
CA TRP A 42 -7.01 -12.12 2.47
C TRP A 42 -8.25 -11.81 3.31
N VAL A 43 -8.56 -12.64 4.31
CA VAL A 43 -9.67 -12.38 5.23
C VAL A 43 -9.43 -11.12 6.04
N ASN A 44 -8.23 -10.95 6.61
CA ASN A 44 -7.89 -9.75 7.36
C ASN A 44 -7.96 -8.49 6.48
N GLN A 45 -7.43 -8.57 5.25
CA GLN A 45 -7.49 -7.49 4.28
C GLN A 45 -8.95 -7.12 3.94
N HIS A 46 -9.80 -8.12 3.67
CA HIS A 46 -11.22 -7.91 3.41
C HIS A 46 -11.92 -7.24 4.59
N LEU A 47 -11.64 -7.66 5.82
CA LEU A 47 -12.25 -7.07 7.01
C LEU A 47 -11.77 -5.63 7.26
N ALA A 48 -10.49 -5.34 7.00
CA ALA A 48 -9.96 -3.98 7.05
C ALA A 48 -10.61 -3.08 5.99
N ASP A 49 -10.74 -3.57 4.75
CA ASP A 49 -11.40 -2.84 3.66
C ASP A 49 -12.91 -2.67 3.89
N SER A 50 -13.54 -3.57 4.66
CA SER A 50 -14.95 -3.46 5.09
C SER A 50 -15.17 -2.55 6.29
N GLY A 51 -14.11 -2.03 6.91
CA GLY A 51 -14.18 -1.23 8.15
C GLY A 51 -14.54 -2.04 9.40
N ALA A 52 -14.52 -3.38 9.32
CA ALA A 52 -14.86 -4.27 10.44
C ALA A 52 -13.69 -4.44 11.44
N LEU A 53 -12.47 -4.10 11.05
CA LEU A 53 -11.33 -3.97 11.96
C LEU A 53 -10.91 -2.49 12.08
N PRO A 54 -11.25 -1.80 13.18
CA PRO A 54 -10.93 -0.38 13.35
C PRO A 54 -9.43 -0.08 13.47
N GLU A 55 -8.58 -1.07 13.76
CA GLU A 55 -7.13 -0.88 13.96
C GLU A 55 -6.27 -1.23 12.73
N GLN A 56 -6.83 -1.78 11.65
CA GLN A 56 -6.05 -2.15 10.46
C GLN A 56 -6.34 -1.21 9.29
N MET A 57 -5.32 -0.46 8.87
CA MET A 57 -5.42 0.37 7.65
C MET A 57 -5.75 -0.49 6.43
N SER A 58 -6.76 -0.06 5.69
CA SER A 58 -7.20 -0.61 4.41
C SER A 58 -6.09 -0.54 3.35
N SER A 59 -6.26 -1.28 2.25
CA SER A 59 -5.30 -1.22 1.14
C SER A 59 -5.29 0.18 0.48
N ALA A 60 -6.44 0.84 0.43
CA ALA A 60 -6.58 2.18 -0.15
C ALA A 60 -5.79 3.21 0.67
N GLU A 61 -5.96 3.21 1.99
CA GLU A 61 -5.23 4.12 2.90
C GLU A 61 -3.72 3.90 2.84
N LYS A 62 -3.27 2.64 2.74
CA LYS A 62 -1.83 2.33 2.57
C LYS A 62 -1.29 2.84 1.23
N ALA A 63 -2.08 2.75 0.16
CA ALA A 63 -1.70 3.24 -1.16
C ALA A 63 -1.60 4.76 -1.19
N GLU A 64 -2.60 5.45 -0.62
CA GLU A 64 -2.62 6.91 -0.48
C GLU A 64 -1.42 7.41 0.35
N LEU A 65 -1.14 6.77 1.49
CA LEU A 65 -0.01 7.13 2.33
C LEU A 65 1.33 6.97 1.60
N LYS A 66 1.46 5.96 0.74
CA LYS A 66 2.64 5.78 -0.10
C LYS A 66 2.77 6.89 -1.14
N GLU A 67 1.67 7.29 -1.78
CA GLU A 67 1.65 8.38 -2.74
C GLU A 67 2.00 9.72 -2.10
N LEU A 68 1.39 10.02 -0.94
CA LEU A 68 1.67 11.22 -0.16
C LEU A 68 3.15 11.30 0.24
N ARG A 69 3.73 10.20 0.75
CA ARG A 69 5.18 10.15 1.05
C ARG A 69 6.05 10.40 -0.18
N ALA A 70 5.67 9.88 -1.34
CA ALA A 70 6.40 10.13 -2.59
C ALA A 70 6.30 11.60 -3.02
N ARG A 71 5.13 12.22 -2.85
CA ARG A 71 4.90 13.64 -3.14
C ARG A 71 5.69 14.56 -2.21
N VAL A 72 5.69 14.28 -0.91
CA VAL A 72 6.49 15.02 0.08
C VAL A 72 7.97 14.98 -0.31
N LYS A 73 8.51 13.79 -0.59
CA LYS A 73 9.92 13.63 -1.01
C LYS A 73 10.25 14.41 -2.28
N ARG A 74 9.32 14.51 -3.23
CA ARG A 74 9.50 15.30 -4.45
C ARG A 74 9.53 16.80 -4.14
N LEU A 75 8.56 17.28 -3.36
CA LEU A 75 8.48 18.68 -2.94
C LEU A 75 9.70 19.12 -2.13
N GLU A 76 10.21 18.26 -1.25
CA GLU A 76 11.44 18.53 -0.50
C GLU A 76 12.64 18.73 -1.43
N LYS A 77 12.79 17.88 -2.45
CA LYS A 77 13.86 18.02 -3.45
C LYS A 77 13.73 19.32 -4.25
N GLU A 78 12.53 19.64 -4.72
CA GLU A 78 12.27 20.88 -5.45
C GLU A 78 12.61 22.11 -4.59
N ARG A 79 12.18 22.10 -3.33
CA ARG A 79 12.51 23.15 -2.37
C ARG A 79 14.01 23.30 -2.16
N GLU A 80 14.75 22.20 -2.04
CA GLU A 80 16.21 22.25 -1.88
C GLU A 80 16.93 22.77 -3.13
N ILE A 81 16.44 22.44 -4.34
CA ILE A 81 16.96 23.00 -5.59
C ILE A 81 16.74 24.52 -5.61
N LEU A 82 15.52 24.97 -5.29
CA LEU A 82 15.18 26.40 -5.26
C LEU A 82 16.02 27.17 -4.25
N LYS A 83 16.24 26.61 -3.05
CA LYS A 83 17.15 27.21 -2.07
C LYS A 83 18.57 27.34 -2.58
N LYS A 84 19.11 26.30 -3.21
CA LYS A 84 20.47 26.33 -3.76
C LYS A 84 20.60 27.38 -4.86
N ALA A 85 19.58 27.47 -5.73
CA ALA A 85 19.52 28.52 -6.74
C ALA A 85 19.48 29.92 -6.11
N ALA A 86 18.60 30.15 -5.15
CA ALA A 86 18.51 31.43 -4.44
C ALA A 86 19.83 31.81 -3.76
N ALA A 87 20.50 30.87 -3.09
CA ALA A 87 21.79 31.10 -2.47
C ALA A 87 22.91 31.39 -3.49
N PHE A 88 22.89 30.72 -4.65
CA PHE A 88 23.81 31.01 -5.73
C PHE A 88 23.63 32.44 -6.26
N PHE A 89 22.39 32.85 -6.57
CA PHE A 89 22.11 34.20 -7.08
C PHE A 89 22.39 35.30 -6.04
N ALA A 90 22.13 35.06 -4.76
CA ALA A 90 22.49 36.00 -3.69
C ALA A 90 24.01 36.22 -3.65
N ARG A 91 24.82 35.17 -3.81
CA ARG A 91 26.29 35.30 -3.84
C ARG A 91 26.79 36.05 -5.07
N GLU A 92 26.23 35.80 -6.25
CA GLU A 92 26.62 36.51 -7.49
C GLU A 92 26.29 38.01 -7.44
N SER A 93 25.14 38.36 -6.85
CA SER A 93 24.74 39.77 -6.68
C SER A 93 25.59 40.53 -5.67
N ASP A 94 26.10 39.87 -4.62
CA ASP A 94 27.06 40.47 -3.68
C ASP A 94 28.45 40.70 -4.30
N VAL A 95 28.91 39.83 -5.22
CA VAL A 95 30.23 39.97 -5.88
C VAL A 95 30.24 41.09 -6.95
N THR A 96 29.06 41.46 -7.47
CA THR A 96 28.94 42.48 -8.54
C THR A 96 28.79 43.90 -7.98
N ARG A 97 28.80 44.08 -6.65
CA ARG A 97 28.67 45.36 -5.96
C ARG A 97 30.00 45.82 -5.35
#